data_AF-A0A7C6V739-F1
#
_entry.id   AF-A0A7C6V739-F1
#
_cell.length_a   1.000
_cell.length_b   1.000
_cell.length_c   1.000
_cell.angle_alpha   90.00
_cell.angle_beta   90.00
_cell.angle_gamma   90.00
#
_symmetry.space_group_name_H-M   'P 1'
#
loop_
_entity.id
_entity.type
_entity.pdbx_description
1 polymer ?
#
loop_
_entity_poly.entity_id
_entity_poly.type
_entity_poly.pdbx_seq_one_letter_code
_entity_poly.pdbx_strand_id
1 'polypeptide(L)'
;MQKTWWAWLPVMILLLLAGCAPPRAEMVKTASIPPGEVDPAVWGKVYPLEYDSFMMTKEGGQGESKYKGSEQKDKLSEYPFQLVLLDGWGMGVEFNEPRGHVYMLKDQLDIDPSRRKAGGVCLSCKSPYAPQLKEQMGPAYFQEPYDRVHAMIPQNHAELGLSCVDCHDPANMDLQLSRWFVNDALKALGKDPAGLTRQEKRTMVCAQCHNTYVIPKDQNMKSVGLFLPWQKSQWGHITIEDIESVIKSDPANLEWKNTPTGIKLGHIRHPEFELYSNGSVHWRAGV
;
A
#
# COMPACT_ATOMS: atom_id res chain seq x y z
N MET A 1 -2.35 7.22 75.79
CA MET A 1 -1.43 6.93 74.66
C MET A 1 -2.25 6.47 73.45
N GLN A 2 -2.83 7.41 72.70
CA GLN A 2 -3.59 7.10 71.48
C GLN A 2 -2.63 6.98 70.30
N LYS A 3 -2.64 5.81 69.66
CA LYS A 3 -1.72 5.41 68.58
C LYS A 3 -2.07 6.16 67.29
N THR A 4 -1.19 7.05 66.85
CA THR A 4 -1.23 7.83 65.60
C THR A 4 -0.89 7.02 64.35
N TRP A 5 -1.29 5.74 64.30
CA TRP A 5 -0.90 4.84 63.19
C TRP A 5 -1.71 5.10 61.90
N TRP A 6 -2.85 5.77 61.99
CA TRP A 6 -3.76 5.99 60.85
C TRP A 6 -3.32 7.18 59.98
N ALA A 7 -2.47 8.06 60.50
CA ALA A 7 -1.92 9.20 59.76
C ALA A 7 -0.85 8.78 58.73
N TRP A 8 -0.27 7.58 58.87
CA TRP A 8 0.78 7.06 57.99
C TRP A 8 0.26 6.19 56.84
N LEU A 9 -0.97 5.70 56.93
CA LEU A 9 -1.61 4.92 55.86
C LEU A 9 -1.71 5.67 54.50
N PRO A 10 -2.17 6.93 54.44
CA PRO A 10 -2.26 7.64 53.16
C PRO A 10 -0.88 7.96 52.57
N VAL A 11 0.14 8.20 53.43
CA VAL A 11 1.52 8.43 53.00
C VAL A 11 2.13 7.16 52.41
N MET A 12 1.86 6.00 53.00
CA MET A 12 2.33 4.70 52.52
C MET A 12 1.64 4.28 51.22
N ILE A 13 0.35 4.62 51.05
CA ILE A 13 -0.40 4.41 49.79
C ILE A 13 0.12 5.34 48.68
N LEU A 14 0.43 6.61 48.98
CA LEU A 14 1.04 7.53 48.02
C LEU A 14 2.46 7.10 47.60
N LEU A 15 3.25 6.55 48.53
CA LEU A 15 4.58 6.02 48.22
C LEU A 15 4.53 4.72 47.41
N LEU A 16 3.49 3.89 47.57
CA LEU A 16 3.26 2.70 46.75
C LEU A 16 2.75 3.05 45.34
N LEU A 17 1.97 4.13 45.19
CA LEU A 17 1.53 4.65 43.88
C LEU A 17 2.62 5.48 43.17
N ALA A 18 3.63 5.96 43.90
CA ALA A 18 4.83 6.58 43.36
C ALA A 18 5.94 5.55 43.01
N GLY A 19 5.60 4.25 42.98
CA GLY A 19 6.48 3.24 42.39
C GLY A 19 6.77 3.63 40.95
N CYS A 20 8.02 4.04 40.71
CA CYS A 20 8.50 4.58 39.43
C CYS A 20 7.97 3.72 38.28
N ALA A 21 7.03 4.26 37.49
CA ALA A 21 6.76 3.70 36.19
C ALA A 21 8.11 3.68 35.45
N PRO A 22 8.57 2.52 34.94
CA PRO A 22 9.81 2.48 34.20
C PRO A 22 9.71 3.52 33.07
N PRO A 23 10.79 4.28 32.81
CA PRO A 23 10.79 5.23 31.71
C PRO A 23 10.34 4.50 30.44
N ARG A 24 9.52 5.16 29.63
CA ARG A 24 9.05 4.61 28.36
C ARG A 24 10.27 4.09 27.61
N ALA A 25 10.23 2.82 27.21
CA ALA A 25 11.34 2.22 26.48
C ALA A 25 11.64 3.08 25.24
N GLU A 26 12.80 3.74 25.24
CA GLU A 26 13.31 4.46 24.09
C GLU A 26 14.09 3.48 23.24
N MET A 27 13.80 3.44 21.94
CA MET A 27 14.55 2.62 21.01
C MET A 27 15.97 3.19 20.89
N VAL A 28 16.97 2.39 21.27
CA VAL A 28 18.38 2.76 21.12
C VAL A 28 18.73 2.76 19.63
N LYS A 29 19.04 3.94 19.08
CA LYS A 29 19.57 4.06 17.71
C LYS A 29 21.07 3.88 17.73
N THR A 30 21.57 2.83 17.08
CA THR A 30 23.00 2.52 16.99
C THR A 30 23.69 3.32 15.88
N ALA A 31 22.94 3.84 14.90
CA ALA A 31 23.41 4.73 13.83
C ALA A 31 22.25 5.55 13.22
N SER A 32 22.57 6.52 12.37
CA SER A 32 21.62 7.35 11.62
C SER A 32 21.39 6.81 10.20
N ILE A 33 20.15 6.91 9.71
CA ILE A 33 19.78 6.58 8.32
C ILE A 33 19.74 7.88 7.50
N PRO A 34 20.40 7.96 6.33
CA PRO A 34 20.35 9.16 5.49
C PRO A 34 18.93 9.49 4.99
N PRO A 35 18.58 10.78 4.83
CA PRO A 35 17.33 11.17 4.18
C PRO A 35 17.24 10.59 2.77
N GLY A 36 16.08 9.99 2.44
CA GLY A 36 15.85 9.40 1.13
C GLY A 36 16.58 8.07 0.87
N GLU A 37 17.19 7.46 1.88
CA GLU A 37 17.81 6.14 1.74
C GLU A 37 16.76 5.08 1.36
N VAL A 38 16.91 4.50 0.18
CA VAL A 38 15.96 3.50 -0.35
C VAL A 38 16.44 2.06 -0.12
N ASP A 39 17.73 1.82 0.11
CA ASP A 39 18.26 0.46 0.25
C ASP A 39 17.92 -0.10 1.64
N PRO A 40 17.04 -1.11 1.74
CA PRO A 40 16.62 -1.67 3.02
C PRO A 40 17.80 -2.28 3.80
N ALA A 41 18.88 -2.69 3.14
CA ALA A 41 20.07 -3.20 3.84
C ALA A 41 20.79 -2.12 4.65
N VAL A 42 20.71 -0.84 4.26
CA VAL A 42 21.23 0.28 5.06
C VAL A 42 20.37 0.46 6.32
N TRP A 43 19.05 0.36 6.20
CA TRP A 43 18.13 0.39 7.34
C TRP A 43 18.37 -0.79 8.29
N GLY A 44 18.61 -1.99 7.75
CA GLY A 44 18.88 -3.21 8.51
C GLY A 44 20.16 -3.19 9.35
N LYS A 45 21.12 -2.30 9.05
CA LYS A 45 22.28 -2.07 9.94
C LYS A 45 21.87 -1.43 11.27
N VAL A 46 20.75 -0.70 11.29
CA VAL A 46 20.19 -0.04 12.48
C VAL A 46 19.07 -0.88 13.10
N TYR A 47 18.24 -1.51 12.26
CA TYR A 47 17.06 -2.30 12.63
C TYR A 47 17.15 -3.74 12.09
N PRO A 48 18.10 -4.57 12.60
CA PRO A 48 18.38 -5.88 12.02
C PRO A 48 17.21 -6.86 12.18
N LEU A 49 16.46 -6.80 13.29
CA LEU A 49 15.33 -7.71 13.53
C LEU A 49 14.18 -7.45 12.55
N GLU A 50 13.85 -6.18 12.32
CA GLU A 50 12.83 -5.75 11.37
C GLU A 50 13.26 -6.05 9.93
N TYR A 51 14.53 -5.85 9.61
CA TYR A 51 15.07 -6.19 8.30
C TYR A 51 15.03 -7.70 8.04
N ASP A 52 15.47 -8.52 8.99
CA ASP A 52 15.41 -9.98 8.86
C ASP A 52 13.96 -10.44 8.68
N SER A 53 13.02 -9.88 9.45
CA SER A 53 11.58 -10.16 9.28
C SER A 53 11.03 -9.72 7.92
N PHE A 54 11.45 -8.57 7.40
CA PHE A 54 11.10 -8.13 6.04
C PHE A 54 11.63 -9.11 4.98
N MET A 55 12.85 -9.61 5.17
CA MET A 55 13.49 -10.54 4.25
C MET A 55 12.88 -11.94 4.26
N MET A 56 12.24 -12.36 5.36
CA MET A 56 11.44 -13.60 5.41
C MET A 56 10.31 -13.62 4.37
N THR A 57 9.86 -12.46 3.86
CA THR A 57 8.87 -12.43 2.77
C THR A 57 9.38 -13.08 1.48
N LYS A 58 10.70 -13.34 1.36
CA LYS A 58 11.30 -14.11 0.26
C LYS A 58 10.93 -15.59 0.32
N GLU A 59 10.73 -16.13 1.51
CA GLU A 59 10.52 -17.55 1.75
C GLU A 59 9.09 -17.98 1.41
N GLY A 60 8.15 -17.04 1.43
CA GLY A 60 6.72 -17.32 1.29
C GLY A 60 6.09 -17.92 2.54
N GLY A 61 4.78 -18.10 2.53
CA GLY A 61 4.07 -18.75 3.64
C GLY A 61 4.43 -20.24 3.74
N GLN A 62 4.74 -20.70 4.95
CA GLN A 62 4.91 -22.12 5.25
C GLN A 62 3.55 -22.76 5.59
N GLY A 63 3.22 -23.89 4.95
CA GLY A 63 1.97 -24.63 5.16
C GLY A 63 0.89 -24.34 4.13
N GLU A 64 -0.19 -25.12 4.18
CA GLU A 64 -1.29 -25.02 3.22
C GLU A 64 -2.36 -24.03 3.71
N SER A 65 -2.58 -22.95 2.96
CA SER A 65 -3.81 -22.16 3.05
C SER A 65 -4.74 -22.57 1.92
N LYS A 66 -6.04 -22.69 2.22
CA LYS A 66 -7.04 -23.23 1.29
C LYS A 66 -7.22 -22.39 0.02
N TYR A 67 -7.11 -21.07 0.12
CA TYR A 67 -7.45 -20.12 -0.96
C TYR A 67 -6.34 -19.13 -1.30
N LYS A 68 -5.24 -19.13 -0.53
CA LYS A 68 -4.14 -18.17 -0.66
C LYS A 68 -2.82 -18.89 -0.46
N GLY A 69 -1.75 -18.29 -0.94
CA GLY A 69 -0.40 -18.81 -0.77
C GLY A 69 0.63 -17.75 -1.11
N SER A 70 1.87 -18.19 -1.34
CA SER A 70 2.97 -17.32 -1.79
C SER A 70 3.65 -17.86 -3.05
N GLU A 71 3.02 -18.83 -3.70
CA GLU A 71 3.41 -19.35 -5.00
C GLU A 71 2.66 -18.58 -6.08
N GLN A 72 3.31 -18.32 -7.22
CA GLN A 72 2.71 -17.64 -8.38
C GLN A 72 1.76 -18.57 -9.13
N LYS A 73 0.68 -19.00 -8.47
CA LYS A 73 -0.37 -19.82 -9.07
C LYS A 73 -1.20 -18.99 -10.02
N ASP A 74 -1.48 -19.53 -11.20
CA ASP A 74 -2.36 -18.88 -12.17
C ASP A 74 -3.81 -18.87 -11.66
N LYS A 75 -4.36 -17.66 -11.45
CA LYS A 75 -5.74 -17.48 -11.01
C LYS A 75 -6.75 -17.69 -12.12
N LEU A 76 -6.35 -17.56 -13.38
CA LEU A 76 -7.23 -17.81 -14.51
C LEU A 76 -7.60 -19.29 -14.57
N SER A 77 -6.67 -20.19 -14.25
CA SER A 77 -6.93 -21.62 -14.10
C SER A 77 -7.77 -21.95 -12.86
N GLU A 78 -7.56 -21.28 -11.73
CA GLU A 78 -8.36 -21.49 -10.50
C GLU A 78 -9.80 -21.01 -10.65
N TYR A 79 -10.01 -19.91 -11.39
CA TYR A 79 -11.31 -19.30 -11.66
C TYR A 79 -11.54 -19.15 -13.17
N PRO A 80 -11.81 -20.24 -13.93
CA PRO A 80 -11.82 -20.24 -15.40
C PRO A 80 -12.74 -19.23 -16.09
N PHE A 81 -13.82 -18.80 -15.40
CA PHE A 81 -14.72 -17.76 -15.93
C PHE A 81 -14.01 -16.41 -16.11
N GLN A 82 -12.88 -16.17 -15.43
CA GLN A 82 -12.08 -14.95 -15.58
C GLN A 82 -11.47 -14.83 -16.98
N LEU A 83 -11.18 -15.95 -17.67
CA LEU A 83 -10.71 -15.92 -19.05
C LEU A 83 -11.69 -15.20 -19.98
N VAL A 84 -12.99 -15.36 -19.75
CA VAL A 84 -14.05 -14.70 -20.55
C VAL A 84 -14.29 -13.28 -20.04
N LEU A 85 -14.36 -13.09 -18.72
CA LEU A 85 -14.67 -11.78 -18.13
C LEU A 85 -13.55 -10.76 -18.33
N LEU A 86 -12.30 -11.20 -18.41
CA LEU A 86 -11.12 -10.34 -18.53
C LEU A 86 -10.51 -10.35 -19.95
N ASP A 87 -11.16 -10.97 -20.92
CA ASP A 87 -10.72 -10.95 -22.32
C ASP A 87 -10.79 -9.53 -22.89
N GLY A 88 -9.66 -9.06 -23.44
CA GLY A 88 -9.52 -7.74 -24.05
C GLY A 88 -8.36 -6.90 -23.48
N TRP A 89 -7.68 -7.40 -22.44
CA TRP A 89 -6.50 -6.76 -21.87
C TRP A 89 -5.68 -7.74 -21.02
N GLY A 90 -4.56 -7.28 -20.46
CA GLY A 90 -3.56 -8.20 -19.92
C GLY A 90 -4.00 -9.06 -18.74
N MET A 91 -5.02 -8.66 -17.95
CA MET A 91 -5.50 -9.51 -16.85
C MET A 91 -6.12 -10.81 -17.34
N GLY A 92 -6.64 -10.87 -18.57
CA GLY A 92 -7.12 -12.11 -19.19
C GLY A 92 -6.02 -12.94 -19.85
N VAL A 93 -4.77 -12.48 -19.81
CA VAL A 93 -3.59 -13.18 -20.37
C VAL A 93 -2.80 -13.84 -19.25
N GLU A 94 -2.43 -13.06 -18.23
CA GLU A 94 -1.70 -13.55 -17.08
C GLU A 94 -2.16 -12.83 -15.81
N PHE A 95 -2.63 -13.58 -14.82
CA PHE A 95 -3.02 -13.06 -13.51
C PHE A 95 -2.75 -14.08 -12.41
N ASN A 96 -1.64 -13.89 -11.69
CA ASN A 96 -1.16 -14.85 -10.70
C ASN A 96 -1.54 -14.45 -9.27
N GLU A 97 -1.55 -15.42 -8.35
CA GLU A 97 -1.63 -15.17 -6.91
C GLU A 97 -0.40 -14.35 -6.43
N PRO A 98 -0.59 -13.41 -5.48
CA PRO A 98 0.49 -12.56 -5.00
C PRO A 98 1.47 -13.33 -4.12
N ARG A 99 2.69 -12.81 -4.00
CA ARG A 99 3.72 -13.28 -3.07
C ARG A 99 4.38 -12.12 -2.32
N GLY A 100 5.46 -12.39 -1.60
CA GLY A 100 6.10 -11.42 -0.70
C GLY A 100 6.58 -10.13 -1.38
N HIS A 101 6.60 -9.03 -0.62
CA HIS A 101 6.90 -7.68 -1.10
C HIS A 101 8.28 -7.52 -1.75
N VAL A 102 9.26 -8.33 -1.35
CA VAL A 102 10.60 -8.40 -1.97
C VAL A 102 10.57 -8.75 -3.46
N TYR A 103 9.54 -9.45 -3.93
CA TYR A 103 9.38 -9.82 -5.34
C TYR A 103 8.53 -8.82 -6.12
N MET A 104 8.00 -7.78 -5.46
CA MET A 104 6.97 -6.91 -6.01
C MET A 104 7.30 -6.29 -7.36
N LEU A 105 8.52 -5.75 -7.52
CA LEU A 105 8.94 -5.15 -8.79
C LEU A 105 9.39 -6.22 -9.79
N LYS A 106 10.09 -7.26 -9.33
CA LYS A 106 10.47 -8.40 -10.16
C LYS A 106 9.26 -9.06 -10.84
N ASP A 107 8.21 -9.34 -10.08
CA ASP A 107 6.98 -9.95 -10.62
C ASP A 107 6.28 -9.04 -11.62
N GLN A 108 6.36 -7.72 -11.43
CA GLN A 108 5.85 -6.79 -12.41
C GLN A 108 6.73 -6.75 -13.68
N LEU A 109 8.03 -6.98 -13.60
CA LEU A 109 8.91 -7.04 -14.75
C LEU A 109 8.70 -8.33 -15.57
N ASP A 110 8.53 -9.46 -14.86
CA ASP A 110 8.42 -10.80 -15.44
C ASP A 110 7.03 -11.09 -16.02
N ILE A 111 5.98 -10.35 -15.62
CA ILE A 111 4.61 -10.51 -16.12
C ILE A 111 4.51 -10.26 -17.64
N ASP A 112 3.53 -10.89 -18.29
CA ASP A 112 3.19 -10.65 -19.69
C ASP A 112 3.09 -9.13 -19.99
N PRO A 113 3.81 -8.61 -21.00
CA PRO A 113 3.88 -7.17 -21.30
C PRO A 113 2.51 -6.50 -21.49
N SER A 114 1.47 -7.25 -21.87
CA SER A 114 0.11 -6.73 -21.96
C SER A 114 -0.42 -6.15 -20.63
N ARG A 115 0.08 -6.62 -19.49
CA ARG A 115 -0.23 -6.09 -18.14
C ARG A 115 0.43 -4.75 -17.85
N ARG A 116 1.46 -4.37 -18.60
CA ARG A 116 2.24 -3.12 -18.44
C ARG A 116 1.90 -2.04 -19.46
N LYS A 117 0.91 -2.29 -20.33
CA LYS A 117 0.45 -1.35 -21.38
C LYS A 117 -0.08 -0.01 -20.85
N ALA A 118 -0.42 0.07 -19.56
CA ALA A 118 -0.83 1.33 -18.95
C ALA A 118 0.32 2.35 -18.80
N GLY A 119 1.59 1.94 -18.97
CA GLY A 119 2.74 2.84 -18.95
C GLY A 119 3.39 2.96 -17.57
N GLY A 120 4.18 4.01 -17.37
CA GLY A 120 4.95 4.24 -16.13
C GLY A 120 4.10 4.35 -14.87
N VAL A 121 2.81 4.67 -14.99
CA VAL A 121 1.85 4.64 -13.86
C VAL A 121 1.85 3.33 -13.10
N CYS A 122 2.17 2.19 -13.76
CA CYS A 122 2.24 0.88 -13.12
C CYS A 122 3.30 0.79 -12.00
N LEU A 123 4.31 1.67 -11.98
CA LEU A 123 5.36 1.71 -10.95
C LEU A 123 4.89 2.36 -9.64
N SER A 124 3.73 3.03 -9.63
CA SER A 124 3.28 3.89 -8.53
C SER A 124 3.13 3.18 -7.19
N CYS A 125 2.82 1.88 -7.23
CA CYS A 125 2.67 1.03 -6.04
C CYS A 125 3.75 -0.04 -5.95
N LYS A 126 4.89 0.14 -6.65
CA LYS A 126 5.87 -0.94 -6.89
C LYS A 126 7.30 -0.54 -6.62
N SER A 127 7.66 0.73 -6.81
CA SER A 127 9.03 1.22 -6.58
C SER A 127 9.06 2.37 -5.57
N PRO A 128 10.07 2.41 -4.67
CA PRO A 128 10.29 3.56 -3.79
C PRO A 128 10.67 4.83 -4.55
N TYR A 129 11.09 4.70 -5.81
CA TYR A 129 11.40 5.84 -6.69
C TYR A 129 10.15 6.49 -7.31
N ALA A 130 8.97 5.88 -7.19
CA ALA A 130 7.76 6.37 -7.85
C ALA A 130 7.42 7.85 -7.53
N PRO A 131 7.48 8.33 -6.27
CA PRO A 131 7.22 9.74 -5.97
C PRO A 131 8.21 10.69 -6.66
N GLN A 132 9.50 10.37 -6.62
CA GLN A 132 10.56 11.16 -7.25
C GLN A 132 10.41 11.18 -8.78
N LEU A 133 10.17 10.03 -9.41
CA LEU A 133 9.98 9.93 -10.86
C LEU A 133 8.74 10.71 -11.30
N LYS A 134 7.64 10.62 -10.54
CA LYS A 134 6.43 11.40 -10.80
C LYS A 134 6.69 12.91 -10.71
N GLU A 135 7.49 13.36 -9.75
CA GLU A 135 7.88 14.77 -9.63
C GLU A 135 8.76 15.23 -10.79
N GLN A 136 9.77 14.45 -11.16
CA GLN A 136 10.71 14.78 -12.23
C GLN A 136 10.05 14.79 -13.63
N MET A 137 9.17 13.83 -13.91
CA MET A 137 8.58 13.65 -15.23
C MET A 137 7.21 14.34 -15.40
N GLY A 138 6.54 14.69 -14.31
CA GLY A 138 5.19 15.24 -14.35
C GLY A 138 4.20 14.31 -15.08
N PRO A 139 3.36 14.82 -16.00
CA PRO A 139 2.41 13.99 -16.76
C PRO A 139 3.05 12.85 -17.55
N ALA A 140 4.31 12.98 -17.97
CA ALA A 140 5.00 11.95 -18.75
C ALA A 140 5.23 10.66 -17.94
N TYR A 141 5.31 10.74 -16.61
CA TYR A 141 5.41 9.56 -15.73
C TYR A 141 4.27 8.57 -15.98
N PHE A 142 3.06 9.07 -16.21
CA PHE A 142 1.89 8.23 -16.43
C PHE A 142 1.85 7.66 -17.85
N GLN A 143 2.19 8.48 -18.84
CA GLN A 143 1.96 8.19 -20.27
C GLN A 143 3.07 7.39 -20.94
N GLU A 144 4.32 7.57 -20.51
CA GLU A 144 5.48 6.94 -21.15
C GLU A 144 5.43 5.41 -20.99
N PRO A 145 5.99 4.65 -21.94
CA PRO A 145 6.06 3.19 -21.83
C PRO A 145 6.73 2.77 -20.53
N TYR A 146 6.21 1.71 -19.91
CA TYR A 146 6.68 1.21 -18.62
C TYR A 146 8.21 1.05 -18.58
N ASP A 147 8.79 0.40 -19.59
CA ASP A 147 10.23 0.08 -19.62
C ASP A 147 11.09 1.35 -19.66
N ARG A 148 10.58 2.44 -20.27
CA ARG A 148 11.27 3.72 -20.32
C ARG A 148 11.34 4.38 -18.95
N VAL A 149 10.23 4.34 -18.20
CA VAL A 149 10.17 4.91 -16.84
C VAL A 149 10.97 4.05 -15.88
N HIS A 150 10.87 2.72 -16.01
CA HIS A 150 11.65 1.76 -15.22
C HIS A 150 13.17 1.94 -15.43
N ALA A 151 13.62 2.20 -16.66
CA ALA A 151 15.03 2.45 -16.96
C ALA A 151 15.62 3.72 -16.31
N MET A 152 14.80 4.59 -15.73
CA MET A 152 15.25 5.73 -14.93
C MET A 152 15.60 5.35 -13.48
N ILE A 153 15.21 4.16 -13.02
CA ILE A 153 15.60 3.63 -11.72
C ILE A 153 17.08 3.23 -11.79
N PRO A 154 17.93 3.59 -10.79
CA PRO A 154 19.32 3.16 -10.75
C PRO A 154 19.47 1.66 -10.94
N GLN A 155 20.44 1.23 -11.74
CA GLN A 155 20.57 -0.18 -12.16
C GLN A 155 20.69 -1.15 -10.97
N ASN A 156 21.36 -0.75 -9.89
CA ASN A 156 21.49 -1.52 -8.66
C ASN A 156 20.16 -1.69 -7.89
N HIS A 157 19.14 -0.90 -8.23
CA HIS A 157 17.79 -0.93 -7.66
C HIS A 157 16.72 -1.29 -8.71
N ALA A 158 17.11 -1.81 -9.88
CA ALA A 158 16.17 -2.12 -10.97
C ALA A 158 15.10 -3.15 -10.57
N GLU A 159 15.37 -4.02 -9.60
CA GLU A 159 14.39 -4.96 -9.03
C GLU A 159 13.96 -4.61 -7.60
N LEU A 160 14.38 -3.45 -7.09
CA LEU A 160 14.01 -2.98 -5.75
C LEU A 160 12.53 -2.61 -5.72
N GLY A 161 11.74 -3.51 -5.15
CA GLY A 161 10.34 -3.28 -4.80
C GLY A 161 10.18 -2.34 -3.61
N LEU A 162 9.02 -2.42 -2.96
CA LEU A 162 8.74 -1.68 -1.72
C LEU A 162 9.89 -1.81 -0.71
N SER A 163 10.25 -0.69 -0.07
CA SER A 163 11.33 -0.59 0.91
C SER A 163 10.88 0.13 2.19
N CYS A 164 11.75 0.17 3.20
CA CYS A 164 11.50 0.76 4.52
C CYS A 164 11.00 2.22 4.42
N VAL A 165 11.62 3.00 3.51
CA VAL A 165 11.31 4.42 3.29
C VAL A 165 9.88 4.67 2.78
N ASP A 166 9.22 3.66 2.20
CA ASP A 166 7.85 3.81 1.71
C ASP A 166 6.83 4.02 2.84
N CYS A 167 7.20 3.60 4.05
CA CYS A 167 6.34 3.59 5.23
C CYS A 167 6.96 4.29 6.45
N HIS A 168 8.28 4.52 6.48
CA HIS A 168 8.98 5.09 7.63
C HIS A 168 9.78 6.34 7.27
N ASP A 169 9.76 7.32 8.18
CA ASP A 169 10.69 8.44 8.17
C ASP A 169 12.08 7.97 8.68
N PRO A 170 13.17 8.17 7.92
CA PRO A 170 14.51 7.70 8.30
C PRO A 170 15.08 8.38 9.56
N ALA A 171 14.59 9.57 9.92
CA ALA A 171 15.07 10.31 11.07
C ALA A 171 14.54 9.74 12.39
N ASN A 172 13.29 9.26 12.42
CA ASN A 172 12.60 8.87 13.66
C ASN A 172 11.84 7.53 13.62
N MET A 173 11.75 6.87 12.47
CA MET A 173 10.95 5.67 12.21
C MET A 173 9.43 5.85 12.34
N ASP A 174 8.94 7.07 12.45
CA ASP A 174 7.50 7.33 12.45
C ASP A 174 6.88 6.90 11.12
N LEU A 175 5.64 6.45 11.20
CA LEU A 175 4.90 6.04 10.01
C LEU A 175 4.58 7.26 9.13
N GLN A 176 4.90 7.13 7.85
CA GLN A 176 4.63 8.12 6.81
C GLN A 176 3.91 7.51 5.62
N LEU A 177 3.23 8.36 4.84
CA LEU A 177 2.60 8.00 3.58
C LEU A 177 3.40 8.65 2.44
N SER A 178 4.15 7.84 1.72
CA SER A 178 5.01 8.27 0.60
C SER A 178 4.24 8.38 -0.73
N ARG A 179 3.10 7.68 -0.87
CA ARG A 179 2.32 7.66 -2.12
C ARG A 179 1.37 8.85 -2.22
N TRP A 180 1.61 9.74 -3.18
CA TRP A 180 0.92 11.04 -3.30
C TRP A 180 -0.60 10.93 -3.41
N PHE A 181 -1.11 9.95 -4.17
CA PHE A 181 -2.54 9.81 -4.47
C PHE A 181 -3.37 9.42 -3.23
N VAL A 182 -2.74 8.86 -2.19
CA VAL A 182 -3.40 8.48 -0.93
C VAL A 182 -3.79 9.71 -0.13
N ASN A 183 -2.97 10.77 -0.17
CA ASN A 183 -3.26 12.01 0.54
C ASN A 183 -4.51 12.68 -0.02
N ASP A 184 -4.69 12.65 -1.34
CA ASP A 184 -5.89 13.20 -1.98
C ASP A 184 -7.12 12.33 -1.70
N ALA A 185 -6.94 11.01 -1.66
CA ALA A 185 -8.00 10.07 -1.31
C ALA A 185 -8.46 10.19 0.16
N LEU A 186 -7.53 10.41 1.09
CA LEU A 186 -7.84 10.68 2.50
C LEU A 186 -8.65 11.97 2.67
N LYS A 187 -8.27 13.04 1.96
CA LYS A 187 -9.03 14.30 1.96
C LYS A 187 -10.44 14.09 1.42
N ALA A 188 -10.60 13.27 0.38
CA ALA A 188 -11.90 12.92 -0.17
C ALA A 188 -12.80 12.18 0.85
N LEU A 189 -12.21 11.41 1.76
CA LEU A 189 -12.90 10.78 2.90
C LEU A 189 -13.10 11.71 4.11
N GLY A 190 -12.73 12.99 4.02
CA GLY A 190 -12.83 13.95 5.11
C GLY A 190 -11.74 13.81 6.19
N LYS A 191 -10.61 13.13 5.87
CA LYS A 191 -9.48 12.95 6.79
C LYS A 191 -8.32 13.86 6.40
N ASP A 192 -7.72 14.52 7.38
CA ASP A 192 -6.44 15.20 7.21
C ASP A 192 -5.29 14.17 7.21
N PRO A 193 -4.50 14.05 6.11
CA PRO A 193 -3.36 13.15 6.07
C PRO A 193 -2.31 13.41 7.15
N ALA A 194 -2.12 14.68 7.56
CA ALA A 194 -1.15 15.04 8.59
C ALA A 194 -1.63 14.67 10.01
N GLY A 195 -2.95 14.68 10.23
CA GLY A 195 -3.60 14.41 11.51
C GLY A 195 -3.95 12.94 11.79
N LEU A 196 -3.48 11.99 10.96
CA LEU A 196 -3.76 10.57 11.21
C LEU A 196 -3.16 10.10 12.53
N THR A 197 -3.97 9.42 13.33
CA THR A 197 -3.49 8.78 14.57
C THR A 197 -2.52 7.64 14.25
N ARG A 198 -1.72 7.21 15.23
CA ARG A 198 -0.84 6.04 15.06
C ARG A 198 -1.61 4.78 14.65
N GLN A 199 -2.81 4.57 15.18
CA GLN A 199 -3.63 3.40 14.84
C GLN A 199 -4.12 3.47 13.39
N GLU A 200 -4.58 4.64 12.94
CA GLU A 200 -4.97 4.83 11.53
C GLU A 200 -3.77 4.65 10.59
N LYS A 201 -2.58 5.16 10.97
CA LYS A 201 -1.36 4.97 10.19
C LYS A 201 -0.96 3.50 10.04
N ARG A 202 -1.21 2.63 11.04
CA ARG A 202 -0.92 1.19 10.97
C ARG A 202 -1.69 0.50 9.84
N THR A 203 -2.86 0.99 9.47
CA THR A 203 -3.62 0.53 8.30
C THR A 203 -3.24 1.31 7.05
N MET A 204 -3.09 2.63 7.16
CA MET A 204 -2.91 3.49 5.99
C MET A 204 -1.59 3.27 5.24
N VAL A 205 -0.52 2.81 5.91
CA VAL A 205 0.71 2.43 5.21
C VAL A 205 0.49 1.28 4.22
N CYS A 206 -0.43 0.36 4.53
CA CYS A 206 -0.86 -0.73 3.63
C CYS A 206 -1.79 -0.21 2.54
N ALA A 207 -2.76 0.64 2.93
CA ALA A 207 -3.73 1.25 2.04
C ALA A 207 -3.11 2.19 1.00
N GLN A 208 -1.79 2.45 1.07
CA GLN A 208 -1.06 3.09 -0.01
C GLN A 208 -1.11 2.31 -1.32
N CYS A 209 -1.14 0.98 -1.23
CA CYS A 209 -1.07 0.09 -2.39
C CYS A 209 -2.24 -0.92 -2.40
N HIS A 210 -2.72 -1.35 -1.25
CA HIS A 210 -3.82 -2.31 -1.09
C HIS A 210 -5.18 -1.60 -1.13
N ASN A 211 -5.49 -1.09 -2.32
CA ASN A 211 -6.70 -0.35 -2.65
C ASN A 211 -7.14 -0.66 -4.09
N THR A 212 -8.38 -0.31 -4.43
CA THR A 212 -8.75 -0.13 -5.82
C THR A 212 -8.35 1.26 -6.29
N TYR A 213 -7.93 1.34 -7.54
CA TYR A 213 -7.50 2.58 -8.16
C TYR A 213 -8.06 2.68 -9.58
N VAL A 214 -8.13 3.92 -10.07
CA VAL A 214 -8.48 4.25 -11.45
C VAL A 214 -7.27 4.90 -12.12
N ILE A 215 -7.00 4.49 -13.35
CA ILE A 215 -5.99 5.10 -14.21
C ILE A 215 -6.70 5.79 -15.38
N PRO A 216 -7.01 7.09 -15.27
CA PRO A 216 -7.73 7.82 -16.32
C PRO A 216 -6.97 7.79 -17.63
N LYS A 217 -7.73 7.78 -18.73
CA LYS A 217 -7.23 7.66 -20.10
C LYS A 217 -7.57 8.91 -20.91
N ASP A 218 -6.62 9.35 -21.73
CA ASP A 218 -6.90 10.35 -22.76
C ASP A 218 -7.65 9.74 -23.97
N GLN A 219 -7.89 10.55 -25.00
CA GLN A 219 -8.56 10.13 -26.23
C GLN A 219 -7.80 9.02 -26.99
N ASN A 220 -6.49 8.88 -26.76
CA ASN A 220 -5.61 7.89 -27.37
C ASN A 220 -5.36 6.68 -26.45
N MET A 221 -6.12 6.54 -25.36
CA MET A 221 -5.96 5.49 -24.35
C MET A 221 -4.59 5.50 -23.64
N LYS A 222 -3.92 6.65 -23.56
CA LYS A 222 -2.74 6.83 -22.70
C LYS A 222 -3.17 7.21 -21.29
N SER A 223 -2.44 6.70 -20.29
CA SER A 223 -2.71 7.00 -18.88
C SER A 223 -2.32 8.44 -18.53
N VAL A 224 -3.23 9.21 -17.94
CA VAL A 224 -2.98 10.62 -17.60
C VAL A 224 -2.97 10.89 -16.09
N GLY A 225 -3.18 9.88 -15.27
CA GLY A 225 -3.15 10.00 -13.82
C GLY A 225 -3.38 8.68 -13.11
N LEU A 226 -3.50 8.78 -11.78
CA LEU A 226 -3.83 7.69 -10.87
C LEU A 226 -4.58 8.29 -9.67
N PHE A 227 -5.75 7.74 -9.34
CA PHE A 227 -6.49 8.15 -8.14
C PHE A 227 -7.26 6.97 -7.53
N LEU A 228 -7.62 7.08 -6.25
CA LEU A 228 -8.48 6.13 -5.56
C LEU A 228 -9.94 6.62 -5.64
N PRO A 229 -10.90 5.80 -6.12
CA PRO A 229 -12.26 6.24 -6.43
C PRO A 229 -13.15 6.37 -5.18
N TRP A 230 -12.69 7.15 -4.19
CA TRP A 230 -13.32 7.30 -2.87
C TRP A 230 -14.10 8.62 -2.70
N GLN A 231 -14.25 9.39 -3.78
CA GLN A 231 -14.80 10.77 -3.77
C GLN A 231 -16.26 10.87 -3.30
N LYS A 232 -16.99 9.75 -3.31
CA LYS A 232 -18.39 9.67 -2.85
C LYS A 232 -18.54 8.90 -1.53
N SER A 233 -17.44 8.43 -0.96
CA SER A 233 -17.42 7.59 0.23
C SER A 233 -17.11 8.39 1.49
N GLN A 234 -17.14 7.71 2.65
CA GLN A 234 -16.80 8.27 3.95
C GLN A 234 -15.75 7.39 4.65
N TRP A 235 -15.00 7.96 5.59
CA TRP A 235 -14.03 7.20 6.38
C TRP A 235 -14.69 6.01 7.10
N GLY A 236 -14.22 4.80 6.81
CA GLY A 236 -14.82 3.56 7.33
C GLY A 236 -16.12 3.12 6.66
N HIS A 237 -16.47 3.73 5.52
CA HIS A 237 -17.65 3.39 4.72
C HIS A 237 -17.38 3.66 3.24
N ILE A 238 -16.61 2.77 2.62
CA ILE A 238 -16.27 2.81 1.19
C ILE A 238 -17.01 1.67 0.49
N THR A 239 -18.16 2.00 -0.10
CA THR A 239 -19.06 1.01 -0.71
C THR A 239 -18.70 0.75 -2.18
N ILE A 240 -19.12 -0.42 -2.69
CA ILE A 240 -18.95 -0.73 -4.11
C ILE A 240 -19.80 0.20 -4.97
N GLU A 241 -20.96 0.63 -4.49
CA GLU A 241 -21.85 1.57 -5.16
C GLU A 241 -21.20 2.94 -5.34
N ASP A 242 -20.51 3.46 -4.32
CA ASP A 242 -19.78 4.73 -4.43
C ASP A 242 -18.63 4.64 -5.42
N ILE A 243 -17.83 3.55 -5.33
CA ILE A 243 -16.71 3.26 -6.23
C ILE A 243 -17.21 3.20 -7.67
N GLU A 244 -18.28 2.43 -7.94
CA GLU A 244 -18.87 2.31 -9.27
C GLU A 244 -19.38 3.66 -9.78
N SER A 245 -20.00 4.44 -8.90
CA SER A 245 -20.54 5.77 -9.21
C SER A 245 -19.45 6.78 -9.62
N VAL A 246 -18.24 6.66 -9.05
CA VAL A 246 -17.08 7.45 -9.47
C VAL A 246 -16.48 6.91 -10.77
N ILE A 247 -16.31 5.60 -10.90
CA ILE A 247 -15.79 5.00 -12.14
C ILE A 247 -16.67 5.38 -13.34
N LYS A 248 -17.99 5.41 -13.18
CA LYS A 248 -18.94 5.73 -14.26
C LYS A 248 -19.17 7.22 -14.48
N SER A 249 -18.64 8.10 -13.62
CA SER A 249 -18.89 9.54 -13.74
C SER A 249 -18.16 10.20 -14.92
N ASP A 250 -17.12 9.56 -15.45
CA ASP A 250 -16.32 10.09 -16.55
C ASP A 250 -15.88 8.95 -17.50
N PRO A 251 -16.14 9.02 -18.82
CA PRO A 251 -15.64 8.06 -19.81
C PRO A 251 -14.11 7.85 -19.81
N ALA A 252 -13.34 8.83 -19.32
CA ALA A 252 -11.89 8.72 -19.13
C ALA A 252 -11.50 7.66 -18.09
N ASN A 253 -12.39 7.35 -17.13
CA ASN A 253 -12.17 6.33 -16.10
C ASN A 253 -12.39 4.89 -16.60
N LEU A 254 -12.87 4.73 -17.84
CA LEU A 254 -13.01 3.42 -18.49
C LEU A 254 -11.70 3.09 -19.21
N GLU A 255 -11.04 2.00 -18.82
CA GLU A 255 -9.62 1.77 -19.10
C GLU A 255 -9.34 0.73 -20.18
N TRP A 256 -10.31 -0.12 -20.49
CA TRP A 256 -10.15 -1.23 -21.43
C TRP A 256 -11.49 -1.58 -22.09
N LYS A 257 -11.45 -2.39 -23.14
CA LYS A 257 -12.63 -2.85 -23.87
C LYS A 257 -12.69 -4.37 -23.79
N ASN A 258 -13.80 -4.91 -23.30
CA ASN A 258 -14.01 -6.35 -23.25
C ASN A 258 -14.23 -6.90 -24.66
N THR A 259 -13.48 -7.94 -25.06
CA THR A 259 -13.52 -8.48 -26.43
C THR A 259 -14.88 -9.11 -26.76
N PRO A 260 -15.46 -9.99 -25.92
CA PRO A 260 -16.73 -10.64 -26.25
C PRO A 260 -17.91 -9.68 -26.39
N THR A 261 -18.01 -8.66 -25.53
CA THR A 261 -19.16 -7.74 -25.50
C THR A 261 -18.94 -6.44 -26.27
N GLY A 262 -17.68 -6.07 -26.52
CA GLY A 262 -17.33 -4.77 -27.09
C GLY A 262 -17.55 -3.57 -26.16
N ILE A 263 -17.87 -3.79 -24.88
CA ILE A 263 -18.15 -2.71 -23.92
C ILE A 263 -16.82 -2.15 -23.35
N LYS A 264 -16.71 -0.82 -23.27
CA LYS A 264 -15.60 -0.15 -22.57
C LYS A 264 -15.90 -0.14 -21.07
N LEU A 265 -14.96 -0.60 -20.26
CA LEU A 265 -15.16 -0.85 -18.83
C LEU A 265 -14.12 -0.13 -17.98
N GLY A 266 -14.53 0.28 -16.78
CA GLY A 266 -13.60 0.54 -15.69
C GLY A 266 -13.05 -0.77 -15.15
N HIS A 267 -12.24 -0.71 -14.10
CA HIS A 267 -11.76 -1.92 -13.44
C HIS A 267 -11.54 -1.72 -11.95
N ILE A 268 -11.78 -2.77 -11.18
CA ILE A 268 -11.53 -2.81 -9.74
C ILE A 268 -10.34 -3.72 -9.50
N ARG A 269 -9.40 -3.25 -8.69
CA ARG A 269 -8.22 -4.01 -8.28
C ARG A 269 -8.38 -4.41 -6.83
N HIS A 270 -7.32 -4.98 -6.25
CA HIS A 270 -7.18 -5.49 -4.88
C HIS A 270 -7.71 -4.49 -3.82
N PRO A 271 -9.00 -4.53 -3.45
CA PRO A 271 -9.66 -3.47 -2.70
C PRO A 271 -9.63 -3.79 -1.20
N GLU A 272 -8.48 -4.20 -0.68
CA GLU A 272 -8.42 -4.73 0.69
C GLU A 272 -8.77 -3.66 1.71
N PHE A 273 -8.29 -2.42 1.55
CA PHE A 273 -8.64 -1.34 2.49
C PHE A 273 -10.12 -1.00 2.45
N GLU A 274 -10.73 -0.93 1.27
CA GLU A 274 -12.15 -0.62 1.10
C GLU A 274 -13.02 -1.72 1.72
N LEU A 275 -12.72 -2.99 1.43
CA LEU A 275 -13.43 -4.12 2.01
C LEU A 275 -13.21 -4.23 3.52
N TYR A 276 -11.98 -4.00 3.99
CA TYR A 276 -11.64 -4.06 5.41
C TYR A 276 -12.34 -2.95 6.20
N SER A 277 -12.28 -1.72 5.71
CA SER A 277 -12.72 -0.54 6.45
C SER A 277 -14.22 -0.31 6.39
N ASN A 278 -14.93 -0.87 5.41
CA ASN A 278 -16.38 -0.67 5.25
C ASN A 278 -17.22 -1.43 6.30
N GLY A 279 -17.19 -0.94 7.54
CA GLY A 279 -18.03 -1.45 8.64
C GLY A 279 -17.73 -2.89 9.07
N SER A 280 -16.59 -3.47 8.70
CA SER A 280 -16.22 -4.84 9.09
C SER A 280 -16.12 -4.99 10.62
N VAL A 281 -16.21 -6.23 11.11
CA VAL A 281 -16.11 -6.52 12.55
C VAL A 281 -14.77 -6.04 13.12
N HIS A 282 -13.67 -6.34 12.44
CA HIS A 282 -12.32 -5.96 12.89
C HIS A 282 -12.09 -4.44 12.83
N TRP A 283 -12.57 -3.78 11.77
CA TRP A 283 -12.49 -2.33 11.66
C TRP A 283 -13.24 -1.63 12.79
N ARG A 284 -14.47 -2.04 13.07
CA ARG A 284 -15.28 -1.48 14.17
C ARG A 284 -14.68 -1.76 15.56
N ALA A 285 -13.87 -2.82 15.67
CA ALA A 285 -13.10 -3.13 16.88
C ALA A 285 -11.78 -2.33 16.98
N GLY A 286 -11.43 -1.53 15.97
CA GLY A 286 -10.22 -0.71 15.95
C GLY A 286 -8.93 -1.48 15.67
N VAL A 287 -9.01 -2.63 14.99
CA VAL A 287 -7.85 -3.47 14.64
C VAL A 287 -6.97 -2.82 13.57
#